data_AF-A0ABD2XQX2-F1
#
_entry.id   AF-A0ABD2XQX2-F1
#
_cell.length_a   1.000
_cell.length_b   1.000
_cell.length_c   1.000
_cell.angle_alpha   90.00
_cell.angle_beta   90.00
_cell.angle_gamma   90.00
#
_symmetry.space_group_name_H-M   'P 1'
#
loop_
_entity.id
_entity.type
_entity.pdbx_description
1 polymer ?
#
loop_
_entity_poly.entity_id
_entity_poly.type
_entity_poly.pdbx_seq_one_letter_code
_entity_poly.pdbx_strand_id
1 'polypeptide(L)'
;MICALAFVPVDDVEKVFDLFKEQEELPEVFRIKVVPYFERTYVHVKKARGRAKAVAVRYAPVLWSHYQAVLDGTARTNNASEGWHNWFPVIVGKNHPSLHTFLKELQHEQSDTETLLRQMKLG
;
A
#
# COMPACT_ATOMS: atom_id res chain seq x y z
N MET A 1 3.29 -1.33 -17.07
CA MET A 1 2.55 -2.47 -17.67
C MET A 1 1.45 -3.05 -16.78
N ILE A 2 1.61 -3.35 -15.49
CA ILE A 2 0.41 -3.68 -14.64
C ILE A 2 0.33 -2.83 -13.38
N CYS A 3 1.49 -2.44 -12.83
CA CYS A 3 1.59 -1.51 -11.72
C CYS A 3 0.96 -0.13 -12.01
N ALA A 4 0.80 0.23 -13.28
CA ALA A 4 0.13 1.46 -13.71
C ALA A 4 -1.34 1.50 -13.26
N LEU A 5 -1.99 0.34 -13.08
CA LEU A 5 -3.37 0.25 -12.59
C LEU A 5 -3.53 0.84 -11.19
N ALA A 6 -2.46 0.89 -10.39
CA ALA A 6 -2.51 1.51 -9.06
C ALA A 6 -2.76 3.01 -9.14
N PHE A 7 -2.50 3.64 -10.29
CA PHE A 7 -2.72 5.07 -10.51
C PHE A 7 -3.97 5.37 -11.34
N VAL A 8 -4.82 4.37 -11.57
CA VAL A 8 -6.11 4.55 -12.24
C VAL A 8 -7.17 4.82 -11.16
N PRO A 9 -8.15 5.71 -11.40
CA PRO A 9 -9.31 5.84 -10.53
C PRO A 9 -9.92 4.47 -10.23
N VAL A 10 -10.27 4.20 -8.97
CA VAL A 10 -10.73 2.88 -8.50
C VAL A 10 -11.86 2.33 -9.38
N ASP A 11 -12.78 3.20 -9.78
CA ASP A 11 -13.95 2.86 -10.60
C ASP A 11 -13.60 2.49 -12.05
N ASP A 12 -12.45 2.96 -12.56
CA ASP A 12 -11.98 2.71 -13.93
C ASP A 12 -11.02 1.51 -14.01
N VAL A 13 -10.58 0.95 -12.87
CA VAL A 13 -9.59 -0.13 -12.83
C VAL A 13 -10.04 -1.36 -13.64
N GLU A 14 -11.30 -1.78 -13.52
CA GLU A 14 -11.82 -2.94 -14.27
C GLU A 14 -11.72 -2.70 -15.78
N LYS A 15 -12.19 -1.53 -16.24
CA LYS A 15 -12.19 -1.14 -17.65
C LYS A 15 -10.78 -1.03 -18.22
N VAL A 16 -9.86 -0.38 -17.50
CA VAL A 16 -8.47 -0.22 -17.96
C VAL A 16 -7.73 -1.55 -17.96
N PHE A 17 -8.03 -2.43 -17.00
CA PHE A 17 -7.48 -3.79 -17.00
C PHE A 17 -7.99 -4.61 -18.19
N ASP A 18 -9.26 -4.47 -18.59
CA ASP A 18 -9.79 -5.14 -19.78
C ASP A 18 -9.09 -4.71 -21.06
N LEU A 19 -8.88 -3.40 -21.24
CA LEU A 19 -8.09 -2.86 -22.36
C LEU A 19 -6.64 -3.37 -22.34
N PHE A 20 -6.05 -3.50 -21.16
CA PHE A 20 -4.70 -4.03 -21.02
C PHE A 20 -4.60 -5.48 -21.48
N LYS A 21 -5.60 -6.33 -21.18
CA LYS A 21 -5.61 -7.74 -21.60
C LYS A 21 -5.65 -7.94 -23.11
N GLU A 22 -6.18 -6.96 -23.84
CA GLU A 22 -6.36 -7.00 -25.30
C GLU A 22 -5.12 -6.56 -26.08
N GLN A 23 -4.07 -6.08 -25.41
CA GLN A 23 -2.83 -5.67 -26.08
C GLN A 23 -2.09 -6.86 -26.70
N GLU A 24 -1.66 -6.68 -27.95
CA GLU A 24 -1.04 -7.74 -28.76
C GLU A 24 0.43 -7.98 -28.37
N GLU A 25 1.10 -6.97 -27.79
CA GLU A 25 2.51 -7.03 -27.38
C GLU A 25 2.74 -7.70 -26.02
N LEU A 26 1.67 -8.18 -25.37
CA LEU A 26 1.76 -8.83 -24.06
C LEU A 26 2.47 -10.19 -24.18
N PRO A 27 3.59 -10.42 -23.46
CA PRO A 27 4.29 -11.70 -23.49
C PRO A 27 3.37 -12.86 -23.12
N GLU A 28 3.47 -13.98 -23.83
CA GLU A 28 2.55 -15.12 -23.67
C GLU A 28 2.53 -15.67 -22.22
N VAL A 29 3.69 -15.68 -21.55
CA VAL A 29 3.79 -16.05 -20.13
C VAL A 29 2.93 -15.13 -19.24
N PHE A 30 2.88 -13.84 -19.55
CA PHE A 30 2.04 -12.88 -18.83
C PHE A 30 0.56 -13.14 -19.11
N ARG A 31 0.18 -13.41 -20.36
CA ARG A 31 -1.22 -13.71 -20.74
C ARG A 31 -1.74 -14.99 -20.11
N ILE A 32 -0.93 -16.05 -20.05
CA ILE A 32 -1.37 -17.35 -19.53
C ILE A 32 -1.36 -17.40 -18.00
N LYS A 33 -0.35 -16.79 -17.34
CA LYS A 33 -0.17 -16.92 -15.90
C LYS A 33 -0.56 -15.69 -15.11
N VAL A 34 -0.04 -14.52 -15.50
CA VAL A 34 -0.16 -13.30 -14.69
C VAL A 34 -1.54 -12.69 -14.81
N VAL A 35 -2.05 -12.53 -16.03
CA VAL A 35 -3.36 -11.93 -16.29
C VAL A 35 -4.49 -12.70 -15.58
N PRO A 36 -4.64 -14.03 -15.70
CA PRO A 36 -5.75 -14.74 -15.09
C PRO A 36 -5.65 -14.80 -13.57
N TYR A 37 -4.43 -14.79 -13.03
CA TYR A 37 -4.19 -14.68 -11.59
C TYR A 37 -4.57 -13.30 -11.07
N PHE A 38 -4.09 -12.25 -11.74
CA PHE A 38 -4.30 -10.87 -11.32
C PHE A 38 -5.77 -10.49 -11.39
N GLU A 39 -6.43 -10.87 -12.49
CA GLU A 39 -7.86 -10.69 -12.71
C GLU A 39 -8.70 -11.23 -11.54
N ARG A 40 -8.46 -12.48 -11.12
CA ARG A 40 -9.23 -13.14 -10.06
C ARG A 40 -8.90 -12.64 -8.66
N THR A 41 -7.68 -12.16 -8.47
CA THR A 41 -7.16 -11.81 -7.15
C THR A 41 -7.45 -10.35 -6.81
N TYR A 42 -7.35 -9.45 -7.80
CA TYR A 42 -7.29 -8.01 -7.58
C TYR A 42 -8.37 -7.19 -8.30
N VAL A 43 -8.96 -7.68 -9.40
CA VAL A 43 -9.82 -6.85 -10.27
C VAL A 43 -11.26 -7.35 -10.30
N HIS A 44 -11.51 -8.52 -10.90
CA HIS A 44 -12.85 -8.97 -11.24
C HIS A 44 -13.46 -9.88 -10.18
N VAL A 45 -14.60 -9.45 -9.63
CA VAL A 45 -15.49 -10.31 -8.84
C VAL A 45 -16.12 -11.34 -9.77
N LYS A 46 -16.05 -12.64 -9.41
CA LYS A 46 -16.82 -13.63 -10.16
C LYS A 46 -18.30 -13.41 -9.87
N LYS A 47 -19.05 -12.92 -10.86
CA LYS A 47 -20.50 -12.76 -10.76
C LYS A 47 -21.17 -14.11 -10.48
N ALA A 48 -22.18 -14.10 -9.61
CA ALA A 48 -23.00 -15.27 -9.32
C ALA A 48 -23.63 -15.81 -10.62
N ARG A 49 -23.59 -17.14 -10.82
CA ARG A 49 -24.29 -17.82 -11.92
C ARG A 49 -25.17 -18.93 -11.35
N GLY A 50 -26.48 -18.80 -11.54
CA GLY A 50 -27.46 -19.75 -10.99
C GLY A 50 -27.38 -19.81 -9.46
N ARG A 51 -27.15 -21.00 -8.90
CA ARG A 51 -27.00 -21.20 -7.44
C ARG A 51 -25.61 -20.85 -6.88
N ALA A 52 -24.63 -20.54 -7.74
CA ALA A 52 -23.28 -20.22 -7.30
C ALA A 52 -23.22 -18.79 -6.72
N LYS A 53 -22.67 -18.64 -5.50
CA LYS A 53 -22.43 -17.33 -4.88
C LYS A 53 -21.38 -16.55 -5.66
N ALA A 54 -21.53 -15.23 -5.70
CA ALA A 54 -20.48 -14.36 -6.20
C ALA A 54 -19.22 -14.53 -5.34
N VAL A 55 -18.05 -14.61 -5.98
CA VAL A 55 -16.77 -14.70 -5.27
C VAL A 55 -16.14 -13.32 -5.28
N ALA A 56 -16.10 -12.68 -4.12
CA ALA A 56 -15.41 -11.42 -3.92
C ALA A 56 -13.92 -11.57 -4.28
N VAL A 57 -13.34 -10.51 -4.83
CA VAL A 57 -11.90 -10.42 -5.03
C VAL A 57 -11.19 -10.48 -3.69
N ARG A 58 -10.03 -11.14 -3.66
CA ARG A 58 -9.24 -11.29 -2.42
C ARG A 58 -8.72 -9.93 -1.93
N TYR A 59 -8.32 -9.08 -2.86
CA TYR A 59 -7.80 -7.74 -2.58
C TYR A 59 -8.43 -6.73 -3.54
N ALA A 60 -9.51 -6.08 -3.12
CA ALA A 60 -10.24 -5.12 -3.96
C ALA A 60 -9.36 -3.90 -4.34
N PRO A 61 -9.59 -3.26 -5.50
CA PRO A 61 -8.82 -2.10 -5.96
C PRO A 61 -8.67 -0.96 -4.95
N VAL A 62 -9.69 -0.72 -4.13
CA VAL A 62 -9.66 0.27 -3.05
C VAL A 62 -8.54 0.03 -2.02
N LEU A 63 -8.06 -1.21 -1.85
CA LEU A 63 -7.01 -1.55 -0.88
C LEU A 63 -5.60 -1.26 -1.39
N TRP A 64 -5.40 -1.19 -2.70
CA TRP A 64 -4.07 -1.08 -3.32
C TRP A 64 -3.91 0.09 -4.30
N SER A 65 -5.00 0.81 -4.61
CA SER A 65 -4.92 2.02 -5.42
C SER A 65 -4.16 3.13 -4.70
N HIS A 66 -3.26 3.76 -5.44
CA HIS A 66 -2.51 4.95 -5.06
C HIS A 66 -3.05 6.22 -5.74
N TYR A 67 -4.15 6.14 -6.49
CA TYR A 67 -4.70 7.27 -7.23
C TYR A 67 -4.94 8.48 -6.34
N GLN A 68 -5.70 8.30 -5.25
CA GLN A 68 -6.00 9.40 -4.31
C GLN A 68 -4.74 9.90 -3.59
N ALA A 69 -3.87 8.99 -3.18
CA ALA A 69 -2.60 9.33 -2.52
C ALA A 69 -1.71 10.24 -3.38
N VAL A 70 -1.71 10.03 -4.71
CA VAL A 70 -0.99 10.88 -5.66
C VAL A 70 -1.63 12.26 -5.79
N LEU A 71 -2.97 12.32 -5.87
CA LEU A 71 -3.69 13.60 -5.94
C LEU A 71 -3.47 14.44 -4.67
N ASP A 72 -3.49 13.79 -3.51
CA ASP A 72 -3.33 14.43 -2.20
C ASP A 72 -1.86 14.77 -1.90
N GLY A 73 -0.91 14.40 -2.76
CA GLY A 73 0.52 14.60 -2.54
C GLY A 73 1.05 13.87 -1.30
N THR A 74 0.33 12.86 -0.81
CA THR A 74 0.72 12.10 0.38
C THR A 74 1.97 11.27 0.09
N ALA A 75 2.77 11.04 1.14
CA ALA A 75 3.97 10.21 1.02
C ALA A 75 3.59 8.81 0.50
N ARG A 76 4.06 8.49 -0.71
CA ARG A 76 3.76 7.24 -1.44
C ARG A 76 4.38 6.00 -0.79
N THR A 77 5.29 6.19 0.15
CA THR A 77 6.13 5.15 0.74
C THR A 77 6.22 5.35 2.25
N ASN A 78 6.55 4.26 2.94
CA ASN A 78 6.97 4.21 4.33
C ASN A 78 8.24 5.05 4.62
N ASN A 79 8.70 5.97 3.76
CA ASN A 79 9.92 6.76 3.95
C ASN A 79 9.99 7.46 5.31
N ALA A 80 8.86 7.98 5.81
CA ALA A 80 8.83 8.59 7.13
C ALA A 80 9.08 7.54 8.22
N SER A 81 8.46 6.37 8.09
CA SER A 81 8.65 5.23 9.00
C SER A 81 10.05 4.62 8.88
N GLU A 82 10.61 4.50 7.67
CA GLU A 82 11.99 4.04 7.43
C GLU A 82 12.99 5.05 7.96
N GLY A 83 12.77 6.35 7.73
CA GLY A 83 13.57 7.43 8.27
C GLY A 83 13.59 7.41 9.78
N TRP A 84 12.40 7.32 10.41
CA TRP A 84 12.29 7.17 11.85
C TRP A 84 12.95 5.87 12.35
N HIS A 85 12.73 4.75 11.67
CA HIS A 85 13.35 3.46 12.03
C HIS A 85 14.88 3.48 11.91
N ASN A 86 15.43 4.18 10.92
CA ASN A 86 16.87 4.37 10.77
C ASN A 86 17.45 5.32 11.82
N TRP A 87 16.67 6.32 12.24
CA TRP A 87 17.08 7.30 13.24
C TRP A 87 16.98 6.74 14.67
N PHE A 88 15.98 5.92 14.97
CA PHE A 88 15.70 5.44 16.33
C PHE A 88 16.88 4.70 16.99
N PRO A 89 17.62 3.79 16.34
CA PRO A 89 18.83 3.19 16.91
C PRO A 89 19.91 4.20 17.29
N VAL A 90 20.01 5.33 16.58
CA VAL A 90 20.93 6.43 16.88
C VAL A 90 20.54 7.09 18.20
N ILE A 91 19.23 7.30 18.44
CA ILE A 91 18.69 7.85 19.70
C ILE A 91 18.94 6.90 20.86
N VAL A 92 18.64 5.62 20.67
CA VAL A 92 18.81 4.59 21.71
C VAL A 92 20.30 4.36 22.03
N GLY A 93 21.21 4.63 21.08
CA GLY A 93 22.66 4.48 21.26
C GLY A 93 23.12 3.04 21.47
N LYS A 94 22.27 2.05 21.14
CA LYS A 94 22.55 0.61 21.31
C LYS A 94 21.97 -0.18 20.13
N ASN A 95 22.77 -1.08 19.59
CA ASN A 95 22.35 -1.96 18.49
C ASN A 95 21.35 -3.05 18.94
N HIS A 96 21.42 -3.49 20.20
CA HIS A 96 20.57 -4.56 20.75
C HIS A 96 20.10 -4.21 22.17
N PRO A 97 19.19 -3.24 22.33
CA PRO A 97 18.62 -2.92 23.64
C PRO A 97 17.78 -4.09 24.19
N SER A 98 17.76 -4.26 25.52
CA SER A 98 16.78 -5.14 26.15
C SER A 98 15.36 -4.62 25.90
N LEU A 99 14.35 -5.48 25.90
CA LEU A 99 12.94 -5.07 25.70
C LEU A 99 12.53 -3.92 26.64
N HIS A 100 12.95 -3.98 27.90
CA HIS A 100 12.72 -2.92 28.87
C HIS A 100 13.35 -1.58 28.44
N THR A 101 14.61 -1.61 27.98
CA THR A 101 15.30 -0.40 27.49
C THR A 101 14.61 0.15 26.25
N PHE A 102 14.28 -0.72 25.29
CA PHE A 102 13.57 -0.36 24.07
C PHE A 102 12.24 0.34 24.35
N LEU A 103 11.41 -0.23 25.23
CA LEU A 103 10.12 0.37 25.60
C LEU A 103 10.29 1.72 26.29
N LYS A 104 11.31 1.87 27.13
CA LYS A 104 11.60 3.14 27.81
C LYS A 104 11.97 4.23 26.80
N GLU A 105 12.86 3.93 25.85
CA GLU A 105 13.25 4.90 24.84
C GLU A 105 12.11 5.23 23.87
N LEU A 106 11.22 4.28 23.55
CA LEU A 106 10.00 4.57 22.80
C LEU A 106 9.09 5.58 23.53
N GLN A 107 8.95 5.45 24.84
CA GLN A 107 8.13 6.38 25.63
C GLN A 107 8.75 7.78 25.69
N HIS A 108 10.07 7.87 25.82
CA HIS A 108 10.79 9.15 25.78
C HIS A 108 10.60 9.83 24.41
N GLU A 109 10.84 9.08 23.33
CA GLU A 109 10.70 9.57 21.95
C GLU A 109 9.29 10.08 21.65
N GLN A 110 8.26 9.37 22.14
CA GLN A 110 6.88 9.82 22.03
C GLN A 110 6.66 11.14 22.79
N SER A 111 7.15 11.24 24.04
CA SER A 111 7.02 12.44 24.87
C SER A 111 7.70 13.67 24.23
N ASP A 112 8.89 13.48 23.65
CA ASP A 112 9.63 14.54 22.96
C ASP A 112 8.89 15.00 21.71
N THR A 113 8.38 14.06 20.91
CA THR A 113 7.57 14.34 19.72
C THR A 113 6.29 15.10 20.07
N GLU A 114 5.57 14.68 21.11
CA GLU A 114 4.36 15.37 21.56
C GLU A 114 4.66 16.80 22.04
N THR A 115 5.78 17.00 22.73
CA THR A 115 6.23 18.32 23.19
C THR A 115 6.54 19.23 22.01
N LEU A 116 7.29 18.74 21.02
CA LEU A 116 7.58 19.46 19.78
C LEU A 116 6.30 19.85 19.03
N LEU A 117 5.37 18.91 18.85
CA LEU A 117 4.09 19.17 18.19
C LEU A 117 3.25 20.22 18.92
N ARG A 118 3.26 20.23 20.26
CA ARG A 118 2.58 21.27 21.05
C ARG A 118 3.22 22.64 20.84
N GLN A 119 4.55 22.73 20.82
CA GLN A 119 5.25 23.98 20.55
C GLN A 119 4.96 24.51 19.14
N MET A 120 4.98 23.64 18.13
CA MET A 120 4.67 24.00 16.74
C MET A 120 3.22 24.49 16.55
N LYS A 121 2.27 24.07 17.39
CA LYS A 121 0.87 24.53 17.34
C LYS A 121 0.65 25.87 18.04
N LEU A 122 1.59 26.29 18.89
CA LEU A 122 1.52 27.52 19.66
C LEU A 122 2.24 28.70 18.98
N GLY A 123 3.12 28.42 18.01
CA GLY A 123 3.71 29.42 17.11
C GLY A 123 2.93 29.56 15.81
#